data_AF-A0A1X1GDV4-F1
#
_entry.id   AF-A0A1X1GDV4-F1
#
_cell.length_a   1.000
_cell.length_b   1.000
_cell.length_c   1.000
_cell.angle_alpha   90.00
_cell.angle_beta   90.00
_cell.angle_gamma   90.00
#
_symmetry.space_group_name_H-M   'P 1'
#
loop_
_entity.id
_entity.type
_entity.pdbx_description
1 polymer ?
#
loop_
_entity_poly.entity_id
_entity_poly.type
_entity_poly.pdbx_seq_one_letter_code
_entity_poly.pdbx_strand_id
1 'polypeptide(L)'
;MKEFFRILKESDKLGYKLSAICGVNWLVGQLFKWQSLVFGMVACAVLVKKISAILEISSNYLGFLMILFILSVSLPKLRFGVERFIYSFFGSFVLVSIFLIALDFPFQENEFSLWILMALISVGIYQFMKWFQANLFQRYLFKNVLNKEYLGIKKATDPFPPEINFYVDEGESDANQRMVMINKRAVKESYQGIVELSFLNVERFTGLSHYREAWNGFEAPLKKGFSDVDEMYHLVFRVYPFGKEVDFYFKLIRLDLSRRKAFTVKGMKVSLVNN
;
A
#
# COMPACT_ATOMS: atom_id res chain seq x y z
N MET A 1 -8.41 20.46 26.45
CA MET A 1 -9.03 21.21 25.32
C MET A 1 -8.28 22.49 24.98
N LYS A 2 -8.04 23.42 25.91
CA LYS A 2 -7.27 24.68 25.65
C LYS A 2 -5.85 24.45 25.13
N GLU A 3 -5.15 23.45 25.65
CA GLU A 3 -3.78 23.11 25.22
C GLU A 3 -3.74 22.50 23.81
N PHE A 4 -4.70 21.64 23.49
CA PHE A 4 -4.89 21.12 22.14
C PHE A 4 -5.19 22.23 21.13
N PHE A 5 -6.03 23.20 21.49
CA PHE A 5 -6.30 24.38 20.65
C PHE A 5 -5.08 25.32 20.52
N ARG A 6 -4.21 25.41 21.52
CA ARG A 6 -2.94 26.17 21.43
C ARG A 6 -1.97 25.48 20.47
N ILE A 7 -1.78 24.16 20.64
CA ILE A 7 -1.00 23.33 19.72
C ILE A 7 -1.58 23.43 18.31
N LEU A 8 -2.91 23.42 18.15
CA LEU A 8 -3.58 23.57 16.85
C LEU A 8 -3.32 24.92 16.18
N LYS A 9 -3.11 25.97 16.98
CA LYS A 9 -2.87 27.34 16.53
C LYS A 9 -1.39 27.61 16.22
N GLU A 10 -0.48 26.91 16.88
CA GLU A 10 0.98 26.98 16.67
C GLU A 10 1.49 25.96 15.64
N SER A 11 0.67 24.97 15.28
CA SER A 11 1.09 23.86 14.41
C SER A 11 1.25 24.26 12.95
N ASP A 12 2.21 23.61 12.32
CA ASP A 12 2.62 23.87 10.96
C ASP A 12 1.46 23.65 9.97
N LYS A 13 1.07 24.71 9.26
CA LYS A 13 0.03 24.70 8.22
C LYS A 13 0.28 23.61 7.17
N LEU A 14 1.54 23.23 6.95
CA LEU A 14 1.92 22.15 6.04
C LEU A 14 1.60 20.77 6.61
N GLY A 15 1.70 20.58 7.93
CA GLY A 15 1.39 19.33 8.63
C GLY A 15 -0.08 18.95 8.46
N TYR A 16 -0.98 19.90 8.68
CA TYR A 16 -2.41 19.71 8.42
C TYR A 16 -2.72 19.45 6.96
N LYS A 17 -2.11 20.21 6.05
CA LYS A 17 -2.34 20.05 4.62
C LYS A 17 -1.96 18.65 4.15
N LEU A 18 -0.78 18.18 4.55
CA LEU A 18 -0.33 16.83 4.20
C LEU A 18 -1.22 15.76 4.84
N SER A 19 -1.60 15.94 6.11
CA SER A 19 -2.48 15.03 6.82
C SER A 19 -3.88 14.96 6.20
N ALA A 20 -4.44 16.10 5.79
CA ALA A 20 -5.71 16.16 5.09
C ALA A 20 -5.65 15.42 3.75
N ILE A 21 -4.57 15.58 2.98
CA ILE A 21 -4.39 14.86 1.72
C ILE A 21 -4.29 13.35 1.97
N CYS A 22 -3.55 12.93 3.00
CA CYS A 22 -3.47 11.51 3.38
C CYS A 22 -4.84 10.96 3.80
N GLY A 23 -5.58 11.71 4.63
CA GLY A 23 -6.91 11.36 5.10
C GLY A 23 -7.93 11.25 3.97
N VAL A 24 -7.96 12.22 3.05
CA VAL A 24 -8.81 12.18 1.85
C VAL A 24 -8.44 10.99 0.97
N ASN A 25 -7.15 10.76 0.70
CA ASN A 25 -6.71 9.61 -0.10
C ASN A 25 -7.16 8.28 0.52
N TRP A 26 -7.05 8.13 1.84
CA TRP A 26 -7.52 6.95 2.56
C TRP A 26 -9.05 6.82 2.51
N LEU A 27 -9.80 7.90 2.80
CA LEU A 27 -11.26 7.91 2.80
C LEU A 27 -11.84 7.53 1.43
N VAL A 28 -11.31 8.12 0.35
CA VAL A 28 -11.78 7.81 -1.01
C VAL A 28 -11.49 6.33 -1.33
N GLY A 29 -10.35 5.79 -0.91
CA GLY A 29 -10.05 4.36 -1.04
C GLY A 29 -11.04 3.47 -0.27
N GLN A 30 -11.43 3.85 0.94
CA GLN A 30 -12.46 3.13 1.71
C GLN A 30 -13.84 3.21 1.04
N LEU A 31 -14.23 4.37 0.52
CA LEU A 31 -15.52 4.57 -0.12
C LEU A 31 -15.71 3.63 -1.31
N PHE A 32 -14.75 3.57 -2.23
CA PHE A 32 -14.85 2.67 -3.39
C PHE A 32 -14.80 1.19 -3.01
N LYS A 33 -14.05 0.84 -1.95
CA LYS A 33 -14.04 -0.51 -1.40
C LYS A 33 -15.43 -0.90 -0.90
N TRP A 34 -16.05 -0.05 -0.08
CA TRP A 34 -17.39 -0.30 0.46
C TRP A 34 -18.46 -0.34 -0.63
N GLN A 35 -18.41 0.58 -1.59
CA GLN A 35 -19.29 0.53 -2.76
C GLN A 35 -19.18 -0.83 -3.48
N SER A 36 -17.96 -1.28 -3.79
CA SER A 36 -17.74 -2.56 -4.46
C SER A 36 -18.26 -3.75 -3.65
N LEU A 37 -18.15 -3.71 -2.32
CA LEU A 37 -18.67 -4.76 -1.45
C LEU A 37 -20.20 -4.77 -1.42
N VAL A 38 -20.85 -3.60 -1.37
CA VAL A 38 -22.32 -3.48 -1.40
C VAL A 38 -22.88 -4.08 -2.69
N PHE A 39 -22.38 -3.67 -3.85
CA PHE A 39 -22.83 -4.24 -5.12
C PHE A 39 -22.50 -5.73 -5.25
N GLY A 40 -21.39 -6.19 -4.65
CA GLY A 40 -21.07 -7.62 -4.55
C GLY A 40 -22.13 -8.39 -3.77
N MET A 41 -22.57 -7.89 -2.61
CA MET A 41 -23.62 -8.53 -1.80
C MET A 41 -24.98 -8.55 -2.50
N VAL A 42 -25.32 -7.45 -3.20
CA VAL A 42 -26.54 -7.39 -4.02
C VAL A 42 -26.51 -8.44 -5.14
N ALA A 43 -25.40 -8.55 -5.87
CA ALA A 43 -25.23 -9.58 -6.90
C ALA A 43 -25.31 -11.00 -6.32
N CYS A 44 -24.73 -11.24 -5.14
CA CYS A 44 -24.87 -12.52 -4.44
C CYS A 44 -26.33 -12.85 -4.12
N ALA A 45 -27.11 -11.88 -3.62
CA ALA A 45 -28.54 -12.08 -3.33
C ALA A 45 -29.34 -12.40 -4.59
N VAL A 46 -29.08 -11.68 -5.69
CA VAL A 46 -29.68 -11.92 -7.00
C VAL A 46 -29.34 -13.32 -7.53
N LEU A 47 -28.08 -13.76 -7.38
CA LEU A 47 -27.64 -15.12 -7.74
C LEU A 47 -28.36 -16.19 -6.92
N VAL A 48 -28.47 -16.00 -5.60
CA VAL A 48 -29.18 -16.92 -4.71
C VAL A 48 -30.63 -17.10 -5.16
N LYS A 49 -31.32 -16.01 -5.47
CA LYS A 49 -32.70 -16.08 -5.99
C LYS A 49 -32.78 -16.79 -7.33
N LYS A 50 -31.86 -16.50 -8.26
CA LYS A 50 -31.87 -17.14 -9.58
C LYS A 50 -31.59 -18.64 -9.50
N ILE A 51 -30.63 -19.05 -8.67
CA ILE A 51 -30.30 -20.47 -8.45
C ILE A 51 -31.46 -21.18 -7.75
N SER A 52 -32.08 -20.53 -6.75
CA SER A 52 -33.29 -21.02 -6.06
C SER A 52 -34.42 -21.31 -7.06
N ALA A 53 -34.67 -20.40 -8.01
CA ALA A 53 -35.69 -20.58 -9.04
C ALA A 53 -35.36 -21.70 -10.04
N ILE A 54 -34.08 -21.84 -10.44
CA ILE A 54 -33.66 -22.87 -11.41
C ILE A 54 -33.68 -24.28 -10.79
N LEU A 55 -33.26 -24.41 -9.53
CA LEU A 55 -33.15 -25.68 -8.83
C LEU A 55 -34.41 -26.05 -8.04
N GLU A 56 -35.42 -25.17 -8.01
CA GLU A 56 -36.63 -25.33 -7.20
C GLU A 56 -36.34 -25.54 -5.70
N ILE A 57 -35.23 -24.98 -5.21
CA ILE A 57 -34.81 -25.05 -3.79
C ILE A 57 -35.20 -23.75 -3.08
N SER A 58 -35.57 -23.83 -1.81
CA SER A 58 -35.81 -22.62 -0.99
C SER A 58 -34.59 -21.69 -0.97
N SER A 59 -34.81 -20.41 -1.28
CA SER A 59 -33.80 -19.36 -1.17
C SER A 59 -33.23 -19.22 0.24
N ASN A 60 -33.97 -19.63 1.28
CA ASN A 60 -33.51 -19.59 2.67
C ASN A 60 -32.31 -20.51 2.91
N TYR A 61 -32.30 -21.70 2.31
CA TYR A 61 -31.19 -22.65 2.46
C TYR A 61 -29.92 -22.11 1.80
N LEU A 62 -30.04 -21.62 0.57
CA LEU A 62 -28.93 -21.00 -0.18
C LEU A 62 -28.44 -19.71 0.49
N GLY A 63 -29.36 -18.90 1.02
CA GLY A 63 -29.04 -17.71 1.79
C GLY A 63 -28.27 -18.05 3.08
N PHE A 64 -28.69 -19.07 3.81
CA PHE A 64 -27.98 -19.55 5.01
C PHE A 64 -26.56 -20.03 4.69
N LEU A 65 -26.39 -20.80 3.62
CA LEU A 65 -25.06 -21.21 3.15
C LEU A 65 -24.18 -20.01 2.80
N MET A 66 -24.74 -18.99 2.14
CA MET A 66 -24.01 -17.77 1.81
C MET A 66 -23.59 -16.99 3.07
N ILE A 67 -24.44 -16.92 4.10
CA ILE A 67 -24.11 -16.29 5.39
C ILE A 67 -22.93 -17.01 6.05
N LEU A 68 -22.97 -18.35 6.11
CA LEU A 68 -21.85 -19.14 6.64
C LEU A 68 -20.56 -18.87 5.85
N PHE A 69 -20.66 -18.80 4.53
CA PHE A 69 -19.53 -18.47 3.68
C PHE A 69 -18.94 -17.08 4.00
N ILE A 70 -19.77 -16.03 4.10
CA ILE A 70 -19.34 -14.65 4.40
C ILE A 70 -18.66 -14.57 5.77
N LEU A 71 -19.19 -15.25 6.79
CA LEU A 71 -18.59 -15.30 8.12
C LEU A 71 -17.26 -16.09 8.11
N SER A 72 -17.18 -17.17 7.33
CA SER A 72 -15.98 -18.00 7.22
C SER A 72 -14.77 -17.24 6.65
N VAL A 73 -14.98 -16.18 5.85
CA VAL A 73 -13.93 -15.32 5.28
C VAL A 73 -13.00 -14.74 6.35
N SER A 74 -13.51 -14.58 7.58
CA SER A 74 -12.73 -14.06 8.70
C SER A 74 -11.83 -15.11 9.37
N LEU A 75 -12.15 -16.41 9.29
CA LEU A 75 -11.39 -17.47 9.98
C LEU A 75 -9.89 -17.51 9.62
N PRO A 76 -9.48 -17.37 8.34
CA PRO A 76 -8.07 -17.33 7.98
C PRO A 76 -7.30 -16.16 8.61
N LYS A 77 -7.97 -15.12 9.13
CA LYS A 77 -7.33 -13.97 9.76
C LYS A 77 -6.84 -14.25 11.17
N LEU A 78 -7.29 -15.34 11.82
CA LEU A 78 -6.80 -15.77 13.14
C LEU A 78 -5.29 -15.98 13.17
N ARG A 79 -4.69 -16.45 12.06
CA ARG A 79 -3.23 -16.65 11.93
C ARG A 79 -2.42 -15.36 12.06
N PHE A 80 -3.07 -14.20 11.93
CA PHE A 80 -2.43 -12.88 12.04
C PHE A 80 -2.77 -12.16 13.35
N GLY A 81 -3.38 -12.86 14.31
CA GLY A 81 -3.76 -12.32 15.62
C GLY A 81 -5.26 -12.15 15.81
N VAL A 82 -5.69 -12.25 17.07
CA VAL A 82 -7.10 -12.17 17.49
C VAL A 82 -7.72 -10.81 17.13
N GLU A 83 -6.98 -9.72 17.29
CA GLU A 83 -7.47 -8.37 16.96
C GLU A 83 -7.87 -8.24 15.47
N ARG A 84 -7.03 -8.74 14.56
CA ARG A 84 -7.32 -8.73 13.11
C ARG A 84 -8.50 -9.63 12.76
N PHE A 85 -8.64 -10.76 13.47
CA PHE A 85 -9.82 -11.60 13.34
C PHE A 85 -11.08 -10.85 13.77
N ILE A 86 -11.09 -10.24 14.96
CA ILE A 86 -12.23 -9.48 15.48
C ILE A 86 -12.65 -8.39 14.50
N TYR A 87 -11.70 -7.58 14.02
CA TYR A 87 -11.98 -6.52 13.05
C TYR A 87 -12.59 -7.07 11.75
N SER A 88 -12.02 -8.15 11.21
CA SER A 88 -12.55 -8.81 10.01
C SER A 88 -13.95 -9.38 10.24
N PHE A 89 -14.18 -9.97 11.42
CA PHE A 89 -15.43 -10.62 11.79
C PHE A 89 -16.58 -9.61 11.92
N PHE A 90 -16.34 -8.46 12.55
CA PHE A 90 -17.29 -7.35 12.54
C PHE A 90 -17.57 -6.84 11.13
N GLY A 91 -16.55 -6.78 10.27
CA GLY A 91 -16.73 -6.48 8.85
C GLY A 91 -17.64 -7.49 8.14
N SER A 92 -17.45 -8.79 8.39
CA SER A 92 -18.32 -9.84 7.86
C SER A 92 -19.77 -9.69 8.33
N PHE A 93 -20.02 -9.29 9.58
CA PHE A 93 -21.38 -9.02 10.07
C PHE A 93 -22.07 -7.90 9.28
N VAL A 94 -21.37 -6.79 9.03
CA VAL A 94 -21.91 -5.70 8.21
C VAL A 94 -22.28 -6.20 6.80
N LEU A 95 -21.44 -7.04 6.20
CA LEU A 95 -21.71 -7.64 4.88
C LEU A 95 -22.91 -8.59 4.91
N VAL A 96 -23.06 -9.40 5.96
CA VAL A 96 -24.24 -10.25 6.17
C VAL A 96 -25.50 -9.40 6.27
N SER A 97 -25.47 -8.30 7.03
CA SER A 97 -26.63 -7.39 7.12
C SER A 97 -27.01 -6.80 5.76
N ILE A 98 -26.03 -6.34 4.97
CA ILE A 98 -26.28 -5.84 3.61
C ILE A 98 -26.86 -6.95 2.72
N PHE A 99 -26.30 -8.16 2.79
CA PHE A 99 -26.77 -9.31 2.02
C PHE A 99 -28.21 -9.69 2.37
N LEU A 100 -28.58 -9.74 3.65
CA LEU A 100 -29.94 -10.04 4.09
C LEU A 100 -30.94 -9.00 3.57
N ILE A 101 -30.63 -7.71 3.71
CA ILE A 101 -31.45 -6.63 3.17
C ILE A 101 -31.63 -6.78 1.65
N ALA A 102 -30.54 -7.10 0.94
CA ALA A 102 -30.61 -7.35 -0.49
C ALA A 102 -31.43 -8.61 -0.82
N LEU A 103 -31.33 -9.67 -0.02
CA LEU A 103 -32.09 -10.91 -0.23
C LEU A 103 -33.60 -10.69 -0.05
N ASP A 104 -34.03 -9.81 0.84
CA ASP A 104 -35.44 -9.46 0.99
C ASP A 104 -35.96 -8.51 -0.11
N PHE A 105 -35.06 -7.84 -0.84
CA PHE A 105 -35.43 -6.89 -1.88
C PHE A 105 -36.11 -7.58 -3.07
N PRO A 106 -37.27 -7.10 -3.57
CA PRO A 106 -38.04 -7.76 -4.61
C PRO A 106 -37.47 -7.52 -6.01
N PHE A 107 -36.32 -8.14 -6.32
CA PHE A 107 -35.72 -8.09 -7.66
C PHE A 107 -36.64 -8.72 -8.71
N GLN A 108 -36.81 -8.04 -9.84
CA GLN A 108 -37.49 -8.60 -11.01
C GLN A 108 -36.53 -9.51 -11.79
N GLU A 109 -37.03 -10.57 -12.44
CA GLU A 109 -36.17 -11.52 -13.16
C GLU A 109 -35.39 -10.88 -14.33
N ASN A 110 -35.98 -9.88 -14.97
CA ASN A 110 -35.36 -9.11 -16.06
C ASN A 110 -34.19 -8.22 -15.57
N GLU A 111 -34.11 -7.90 -14.28
CA GLU A 111 -33.04 -7.09 -13.69
C GLU A 111 -31.79 -7.90 -13.34
N PHE A 112 -31.85 -9.25 -13.42
CA PHE A 112 -30.73 -10.13 -13.05
C PHE A 112 -29.42 -9.70 -13.73
N SER A 113 -29.46 -9.54 -15.06
CA SER A 113 -28.28 -9.16 -15.85
C SER A 113 -27.75 -7.78 -15.47
N LEU A 114 -28.64 -6.83 -15.16
CA LEU A 114 -28.29 -5.48 -14.76
C LEU A 114 -27.53 -5.48 -13.43
N TRP A 115 -28.02 -6.18 -12.41
CA TRP A 115 -27.36 -6.22 -11.10
C TRP A 115 -25.99 -6.90 -11.14
N ILE A 116 -25.83 -7.96 -11.94
CA ILE A 116 -24.52 -8.58 -12.20
C ILE A 116 -23.58 -7.60 -12.91
N LEU A 117 -24.06 -6.91 -13.95
CA LEU A 117 -23.27 -5.93 -14.68
C LEU A 117 -22.82 -4.77 -13.76
N MET A 118 -23.71 -4.26 -12.92
CA MET A 118 -23.40 -3.20 -11.95
C MET A 118 -22.33 -3.64 -10.95
N ALA A 119 -22.38 -4.88 -10.47
CA ALA A 119 -21.34 -5.43 -9.60
C ALA A 119 -19.98 -5.54 -10.30
N LEU A 120 -19.95 -6.00 -11.55
CA LEU A 120 -18.71 -6.07 -12.35
C LEU A 120 -18.12 -4.68 -12.61
N ILE A 121 -18.96 -3.71 -12.99
CA ILE A 121 -18.55 -2.31 -13.17
C ILE A 121 -18.01 -1.76 -11.85
N SER A 122 -18.68 -2.00 -10.72
CA SER A 122 -18.25 -1.52 -9.41
C SER A 122 -16.89 -2.08 -9.00
N VAL A 123 -16.63 -3.37 -9.27
CA VAL A 123 -15.32 -4.00 -9.04
C VAL A 123 -14.26 -3.36 -9.93
N GLY A 124 -14.58 -3.13 -11.21
CA GLY A 124 -13.71 -2.45 -12.17
C GLY A 124 -13.34 -1.03 -11.72
N ILE A 125 -14.32 -0.23 -11.29
CA ILE A 125 -14.13 1.11 -10.74
C ILE A 125 -13.23 1.06 -9.51
N TYR A 126 -13.49 0.16 -8.56
CA TYR A 126 -12.66 0.03 -7.36
C TYR A 126 -11.21 -0.29 -7.70
N GLN A 127 -10.97 -1.25 -8.60
CA GLN A 127 -9.62 -1.61 -9.02
C GLN A 127 -8.90 -0.46 -9.76
N PHE A 128 -9.61 0.23 -10.65
CA PHE A 128 -9.09 1.41 -11.34
C PHE A 128 -8.75 2.52 -10.37
N MET A 129 -9.67 2.87 -9.45
CA MET A 129 -9.47 3.93 -8.47
C MET A 129 -8.33 3.62 -7.51
N LYS A 130 -8.17 2.36 -7.09
CA LYS A 130 -7.03 1.94 -6.27
C LYS A 130 -5.69 2.19 -6.97
N TRP A 131 -5.58 1.86 -8.26
CA TRP A 131 -4.39 2.13 -9.06
C TRP A 131 -4.18 3.64 -9.30
N PHE A 132 -5.25 4.35 -9.65
CA PHE A 132 -5.21 5.78 -9.96
C PHE A 132 -4.81 6.63 -8.75
N GLN A 133 -5.43 6.37 -7.59
CA GLN A 133 -5.10 7.04 -6.32
C GLN A 133 -3.66 6.81 -5.92
N ALA A 134 -3.18 5.56 -5.97
CA ALA A 134 -1.80 5.22 -5.65
C ALA A 134 -0.82 6.06 -6.49
N ASN A 135 -1.04 6.16 -7.80
CA ASN A 135 -0.18 6.92 -8.70
C ASN A 135 -0.27 8.44 -8.45
N LEU A 136 -1.46 8.98 -8.23
CA LEU A 136 -1.64 10.40 -7.92
C LEU A 136 -0.96 10.78 -6.61
N PHE A 137 -1.15 9.96 -5.57
CA PHE A 137 -0.56 10.19 -4.25
C PHE A 137 0.96 10.10 -4.32
N GLN A 138 1.53 9.09 -4.99
CA GLN A 138 2.97 9.01 -5.23
C GLN A 138 3.51 10.23 -5.98
N ARG A 139 2.82 10.66 -7.05
CA ARG A 139 3.23 11.84 -7.81
C ARG A 139 3.21 13.10 -6.94
N TYR A 140 2.21 13.24 -6.08
CA TYR A 140 2.13 14.33 -5.12
C TYR A 140 3.31 14.30 -4.13
N LEU A 141 3.61 13.12 -3.55
CA LEU A 141 4.71 12.96 -2.60
C LEU A 141 6.06 13.30 -3.23
N PHE A 142 6.38 12.75 -4.40
CA PHE A 142 7.65 13.06 -5.08
C PHE A 142 7.74 14.50 -5.59
N LYS A 143 6.59 15.11 -5.91
CA LYS A 143 6.56 16.52 -6.32
C LYS A 143 6.79 17.45 -5.13
N ASN A 144 6.23 17.18 -3.96
CA ASN A 144 6.15 18.15 -2.86
C ASN A 144 6.94 17.77 -1.61
N VAL A 145 7.00 16.49 -1.25
CA VAL A 145 7.47 16.04 0.09
C VAL A 145 8.82 15.32 0.01
N LEU A 146 8.99 14.41 -0.94
CA LEU A 146 10.16 13.54 -1.05
C LEU A 146 11.04 13.90 -2.24
N ASN A 147 12.35 13.80 -2.08
CA ASN A 147 13.32 14.02 -3.13
C ASN A 147 13.52 12.74 -3.96
N LYS A 148 12.81 12.65 -5.08
CA LYS A 148 12.85 11.49 -5.99
C LYS A 148 14.24 11.20 -6.54
N GLU A 149 14.99 12.24 -6.91
CA GLU A 149 16.31 12.13 -7.54
C GLU A 149 17.35 11.61 -6.55
N TYR A 150 17.37 12.19 -5.35
CA TYR A 150 18.23 11.72 -4.25
C TYR A 150 17.96 10.25 -3.89
N LEU A 151 16.69 9.84 -3.82
CA LEU A 151 16.29 8.46 -3.56
C LEU A 151 16.62 7.48 -4.71
N GLY A 152 17.16 7.97 -5.83
CA GLY A 152 17.54 7.15 -6.98
C GLY A 152 16.37 6.48 -7.70
N ILE A 153 15.13 6.96 -7.49
CA ILE A 153 13.94 6.40 -8.12
C ILE A 153 13.88 6.91 -9.56
N LYS A 154 14.03 6.01 -10.53
CA LYS A 154 14.13 6.40 -11.94
C LYS A 154 13.37 5.46 -12.88
N LYS A 155 12.88 6.00 -14.00
CA LYS A 155 12.42 5.22 -15.17
C LYS A 155 13.63 4.77 -16.00
N ALA A 156 13.40 3.89 -16.99
CA ALA A 156 14.46 3.43 -17.88
C ALA A 156 15.11 4.56 -18.71
N THR A 157 14.33 5.59 -19.03
CA THR A 157 14.75 6.79 -19.78
C THR A 157 15.39 7.87 -18.91
N ASP A 158 15.29 7.75 -17.58
CA ASP A 158 15.81 8.75 -16.65
C ASP A 158 17.32 8.51 -16.45
N PRO A 159 18.12 9.57 -16.23
CA PRO A 159 19.56 9.45 -15.96
C PRO A 159 19.81 8.64 -14.68
N PHE A 160 21.04 8.14 -14.52
CA PHE A 160 21.46 7.49 -13.29
C PHE A 160 21.37 8.46 -12.08
N PRO A 161 21.24 7.93 -10.85
CA PRO A 161 21.25 8.77 -9.66
C PRO A 161 22.49 9.68 -9.63
N PRO A 162 22.37 10.92 -9.13
CA PRO A 162 23.48 11.84 -9.00
C PRO A 162 24.55 11.29 -8.04
N GLU A 163 25.76 11.87 -8.02
CA GLU A 163 26.82 11.46 -7.09
C GLU A 163 26.36 11.51 -5.63
N ILE A 164 25.59 12.54 -5.28
CA ILE A 164 24.94 12.66 -3.97
C ILE A 164 23.58 11.95 -4.03
N ASN A 165 23.55 10.68 -3.61
CA ASN A 165 22.32 9.87 -3.58
C ASN A 165 22.23 9.04 -2.30
N PHE A 166 21.03 8.47 -2.08
CA PHE A 166 20.73 7.62 -0.95
C PHE A 166 21.72 6.45 -0.76
N TYR A 167 22.15 5.80 -1.84
CA TYR A 167 23.05 4.63 -1.77
C TYR A 167 24.48 4.99 -1.37
N VAL A 168 24.89 6.25 -1.57
CA VAL A 168 26.19 6.75 -1.09
C VAL A 168 26.09 7.06 0.39
N ASP A 169 25.05 7.78 0.80
CA ASP A 169 24.85 8.18 2.20
C ASP A 169 24.53 7.00 3.12
N GLU A 170 23.96 5.91 2.59
CA GLU A 170 23.73 4.68 3.35
C GLU A 170 25.04 4.03 3.84
N GLY A 171 26.12 4.21 3.08
CA GLY A 171 27.45 3.72 3.41
C GLY A 171 28.13 4.46 4.57
N GLU A 172 27.50 5.52 5.12
CA GLU A 172 28.03 6.20 6.30
C GLU A 172 28.05 5.25 7.52
N SER A 173 29.21 5.19 8.15
CA SER A 173 29.52 4.31 9.29
C SER A 173 28.82 4.75 10.57
N ASP A 174 28.73 6.07 10.82
CA ASP A 174 28.04 6.61 11.98
C ASP A 174 26.53 6.62 11.74
N ALA A 175 25.80 5.81 12.52
CA ALA A 175 24.37 5.65 12.36
C ALA A 175 23.58 6.96 12.55
N ASN A 176 24.02 7.85 13.44
CA ASN A 176 23.37 9.12 13.69
C ASN A 176 23.61 10.09 12.53
N GLN A 177 24.86 10.20 12.07
CA GLN A 177 25.20 11.04 10.92
C GLN A 177 24.49 10.56 9.66
N ARG A 178 24.47 9.24 9.43
CA ARG A 178 23.72 8.61 8.34
C ARG A 178 22.24 8.99 8.39
N MET A 179 21.60 8.81 9.54
CA MET A 179 20.18 9.12 9.71
C MET A 179 19.87 10.59 9.45
N VAL A 180 20.69 11.51 9.99
CA VAL A 180 20.53 12.96 9.80
C VAL A 180 20.72 13.34 8.34
N MET A 181 21.76 12.83 7.69
CA MET A 181 22.08 13.14 6.29
C MET A 181 20.99 12.67 5.34
N ILE A 182 20.55 11.41 5.49
CA ILE A 182 19.50 10.83 4.66
C ILE A 182 18.18 11.57 4.88
N ASN A 183 17.78 11.85 6.12
CA ASN A 183 16.55 12.59 6.39
C ASN A 183 16.55 13.97 5.72
N LYS A 184 17.66 14.71 5.87
CA LYS A 184 17.82 16.05 5.29
C LYS A 184 17.76 16.05 3.77
N ARG A 185 18.23 15.00 3.10
CA ARG A 185 18.27 14.94 1.62
C ARG A 185 17.06 14.24 1.01
N ALA A 186 16.48 13.27 1.72
CA ALA A 186 15.30 12.51 1.28
C ALA A 186 14.00 13.30 1.39
N VAL A 187 13.86 14.15 2.41
CA VAL A 187 12.69 15.00 2.64
C VAL A 187 13.00 16.41 2.18
N LYS A 188 12.12 17.00 1.37
CA LYS A 188 12.26 18.38 0.92
C LYS A 188 12.18 19.33 2.11
N GLU A 189 12.98 20.39 2.07
CA GLU A 189 13.20 21.34 3.18
C GLU A 189 11.90 21.81 3.84
N SER A 190 10.89 22.17 3.04
CA SER A 190 9.59 22.63 3.53
C SER A 190 8.80 21.61 4.36
N TYR A 191 9.14 20.32 4.30
CA TYR A 191 8.46 19.25 5.04
C TYR A 191 9.33 18.61 6.13
N GLN A 192 10.59 19.02 6.31
CA GLN A 192 11.51 18.37 7.27
C GLN A 192 11.07 18.50 8.74
N GLY A 193 10.33 19.56 9.08
CA GLY A 193 9.76 19.75 10.42
C GLY A 193 8.61 18.80 10.76
N ILE A 194 8.03 18.14 9.76
CA ILE A 194 6.81 17.33 9.90
C ILE A 194 6.89 15.94 9.26
N VAL A 195 7.91 15.65 8.45
CA VAL A 195 8.13 14.35 7.81
C VAL A 195 9.52 13.84 8.13
N GLU A 196 9.61 12.54 8.39
CA GLU A 196 10.85 11.88 8.76
C GLU A 196 10.88 10.45 8.23
N LEU A 197 12.06 10.01 7.79
CA LEU A 197 12.42 8.62 7.63
C LEU A 197 12.66 8.02 9.02
N SER A 198 11.74 7.18 9.47
CA SER A 198 11.78 6.59 10.80
C SER A 198 12.38 5.19 10.83
N PHE A 199 12.25 4.45 9.72
CA PHE A 199 12.88 3.14 9.60
C PHE A 199 13.56 2.99 8.25
N LEU A 200 14.76 2.40 8.30
CA LEU A 200 15.51 1.95 7.16
C LEU A 200 15.88 0.48 7.41
N ASN A 201 15.18 -0.45 6.76
CA ASN A 201 15.54 -1.87 6.81
C ASN A 201 16.29 -2.25 5.54
N VAL A 202 17.33 -3.07 5.67
CA VAL A 202 18.15 -3.54 4.54
C VAL A 202 18.04 -5.05 4.43
N GLU A 203 17.65 -5.53 3.25
CA GLU A 203 17.66 -6.94 2.88
C GLU A 203 18.78 -7.16 1.85
N ARG A 204 19.76 -8.00 2.19
CA ARG A 204 20.84 -8.40 1.26
C ARG A 204 20.50 -9.72 0.59
N PHE A 205 20.51 -9.72 -0.73
CA PHE A 205 20.31 -10.91 -1.54
C PHE A 205 21.66 -11.45 -1.99
N THR A 206 22.14 -12.50 -1.32
CA THR A 206 23.33 -13.23 -1.74
C THR A 206 22.96 -14.33 -2.73
N GLY A 207 23.78 -14.51 -3.76
CA GLY A 207 23.58 -15.54 -4.76
C GLY A 207 24.89 -16.18 -5.16
N LEU A 208 24.80 -17.39 -5.71
CA LEU A 208 25.95 -18.09 -6.26
C LEU A 208 26.42 -17.35 -7.53
N SER A 209 27.64 -16.80 -7.49
CA SER A 209 28.31 -16.27 -8.68
C SER A 209 29.41 -17.22 -9.14
N HIS A 210 29.49 -17.33 -10.45
CA HIS A 210 30.60 -17.99 -11.13
C HIS A 210 31.48 -16.90 -11.70
N TYR A 211 32.75 -16.87 -11.33
CA TYR A 211 33.70 -15.90 -11.84
C TYR A 211 35.00 -16.58 -12.25
N ARG A 212 35.73 -15.90 -13.13
CA ARG A 212 37.09 -16.28 -13.53
C ARG A 212 37.99 -15.12 -13.16
N GLU A 213 39.20 -15.44 -12.69
CA GLU A 213 40.20 -14.41 -12.44
C GLU A 213 40.56 -13.75 -13.76
N ALA A 214 40.44 -12.42 -13.80
CA ALA A 214 40.51 -11.64 -15.04
C ALA A 214 41.85 -11.80 -15.79
N TRP A 215 42.89 -12.32 -15.12
CA TRP A 215 44.27 -12.31 -15.58
C TRP A 215 44.58 -13.57 -16.41
N ASN A 216 43.76 -14.64 -16.27
CA ASN A 216 43.96 -15.94 -16.92
C ASN A 216 42.96 -16.20 -18.08
N GLY A 217 42.21 -15.18 -18.52
CA GLY A 217 41.32 -15.27 -19.68
C GLY A 217 40.23 -16.37 -19.58
N PHE A 218 39.76 -16.87 -20.73
CA PHE A 218 38.73 -17.92 -20.79
C PHE A 218 39.23 -19.32 -20.37
N GLU A 219 40.55 -19.50 -20.25
CA GLU A 219 41.19 -20.77 -19.85
C GLU A 219 41.26 -20.95 -18.32
N ALA A 220 40.99 -19.88 -17.56
CA ALA A 220 40.98 -19.93 -16.10
C ALA A 220 39.89 -20.87 -15.54
N PRO A 221 40.18 -21.64 -14.47
CA PRO A 221 39.19 -22.48 -13.82
C PRO A 221 38.03 -21.63 -13.30
N LEU A 222 36.80 -22.07 -13.58
CA LEU A 222 35.59 -21.39 -13.13
C LEU A 222 35.45 -21.55 -11.61
N LYS A 223 35.65 -20.46 -10.87
CA LYS A 223 35.48 -20.43 -9.41
C LYS A 223 34.03 -20.15 -9.07
N LYS A 224 33.59 -20.67 -7.92
CA LYS A 224 32.25 -20.45 -7.36
C LYS A 224 32.39 -19.71 -6.04
N GLY A 225 31.55 -18.70 -5.84
CA GLY A 225 31.45 -17.98 -4.58
C GLY A 225 30.05 -17.45 -4.36
N PHE A 226 29.78 -16.97 -3.15
CA PHE A 226 28.62 -16.13 -2.91
C PHE A 226 29.01 -14.68 -3.16
N SER A 227 28.16 -13.95 -3.85
CA SER A 227 28.27 -12.51 -4.01
C SER A 227 26.94 -11.85 -3.72
N ASP A 228 26.97 -10.61 -3.23
CA ASP A 228 25.79 -9.79 -3.07
C ASP A 228 25.23 -9.43 -4.46
N VAL A 229 24.06 -9.96 -4.78
CA VAL A 229 23.37 -9.78 -6.06
C VAL A 229 22.55 -8.50 -6.07
N ASP A 230 21.93 -8.17 -4.94
CA ASP A 230 21.18 -6.94 -4.75
C ASP A 230 21.05 -6.60 -3.27
N GLU A 231 20.81 -5.31 -3.00
CA GLU A 231 20.45 -4.79 -1.69
C GLU A 231 19.11 -4.06 -1.83
N MET A 232 18.12 -4.52 -1.06
CA MET A 232 16.79 -3.94 -1.03
C MET A 232 16.61 -3.14 0.26
N TYR A 233 16.23 -1.89 0.10
CA TYR A 233 16.07 -0.93 1.19
C TYR A 233 14.59 -0.63 1.36
N HIS A 234 14.08 -0.83 2.58
CA HIS A 234 12.70 -0.54 2.95
C HIS A 234 12.64 0.71 3.81
N LEU A 235 12.32 1.83 3.18
CA LEU A 235 12.26 3.15 3.80
C LEU A 235 10.83 3.41 4.26
N VAL A 236 10.64 3.67 5.55
CA VAL A 236 9.33 4.01 6.12
C VAL A 236 9.32 5.46 6.57
N PHE A 237 8.54 6.29 5.87
CA PHE A 237 8.35 7.69 6.22
C PHE A 237 7.13 7.85 7.12
N ARG A 238 7.24 8.72 8.13
CA ARG A 238 6.14 9.12 9.01
C ARG A 238 5.85 10.61 8.85
N VAL A 239 4.60 10.99 9.12
CA VAL A 239 4.16 12.39 9.25
C VAL A 239 3.85 12.67 10.71
N TYR A 240 4.28 13.82 11.20
CA TYR A 240 3.95 14.43 12.48
C TYR A 240 3.05 15.66 12.22
N PRO A 241 1.72 15.51 12.26
CA PRO A 241 0.78 16.56 11.86
C PRO A 241 0.91 17.85 12.66
N PHE A 242 1.37 17.74 13.91
CA PHE A 242 1.52 18.84 14.85
C PHE A 242 3.00 19.21 15.10
N GLY A 243 3.92 18.73 14.26
CA GLY A 243 5.36 18.83 14.49
C GLY A 243 5.91 17.68 15.34
N LYS A 244 7.23 17.46 15.25
CA LYS A 244 7.94 16.33 15.89
C LYS A 244 7.93 16.34 17.41
N GLU A 245 7.70 17.52 18.02
CA GLU A 245 7.63 17.67 19.49
C GLU A 245 6.39 16.99 20.07
N VAL A 246 5.33 16.87 19.27
CA VAL A 246 4.14 16.12 19.61
C VAL A 246 4.36 14.71 19.09
N ASP A 247 4.48 13.72 19.98
CA ASP A 247 4.64 12.29 19.65
C ASP A 247 3.33 11.68 19.10
N PHE A 248 2.78 12.34 18.08
CA PHE A 248 1.60 11.94 17.35
C PHE A 248 1.97 11.86 15.87
N TYR A 249 1.98 10.65 15.34
CA TYR A 249 2.40 10.39 13.98
C TYR A 249 1.61 9.27 13.33
N PHE A 250 1.64 9.25 11.99
CA PHE A 250 1.17 8.10 11.20
C PHE A 250 2.12 7.82 10.04
N LYS A 251 2.07 6.59 9.52
CA LYS A 251 2.89 6.16 8.39
C LYS A 251 2.43 6.86 7.11
N LEU A 252 3.35 7.60 6.46
CA LEU A 252 3.11 8.28 5.18
C LEU A 252 3.15 7.30 4.01
N ILE A 253 4.28 6.61 3.88
CA ILE A 253 4.58 5.71 2.77
C ILE A 253 5.70 4.76 3.17
N ARG A 254 5.68 3.55 2.62
CA ARG A 254 6.86 2.67 2.55
C ARG A 254 7.37 2.67 1.11
N LEU A 255 8.64 3.00 0.93
CA LEU A 255 9.33 2.91 -0.35
C LEU A 255 10.31 1.75 -0.29
N ASP A 256 10.22 0.88 -1.30
CA ASP A 256 11.16 -0.22 -1.46
C ASP A 256 12.12 0.12 -2.62
N LEU A 257 13.40 0.26 -2.32
CA LEU A 257 14.45 0.70 -3.24
C LEU A 257 15.46 -0.42 -3.46
N SER A 258 15.79 -0.73 -4.71
CA SER A 258 16.83 -1.72 -5.05
C SER A 258 18.04 -1.00 -5.60
N ARG A 259 19.22 -1.26 -5.02
CA ARG A 259 20.49 -0.69 -5.49
C ARG A 259 20.76 -1.10 -6.92
N ARG A 260 20.58 -2.38 -7.25
CA ARG A 260 20.79 -2.87 -8.61
C ARG A 260 19.88 -2.17 -9.62
N LYS A 261 18.59 -1.96 -9.30
CA LYS A 261 17.65 -1.28 -10.21
C LYS A 261 17.97 0.21 -10.37
N ALA A 262 18.55 0.85 -9.36
CA ALA A 262 18.97 2.25 -9.46
C ALA A 262 20.11 2.44 -10.47
N PHE A 263 21.04 1.50 -10.54
CA PHE A 263 22.24 1.58 -11.38
C PHE A 263 22.20 0.68 -12.64
N THR A 264 21.01 0.20 -13.02
CA THR A 264 20.82 -0.52 -14.28
C THR A 264 19.81 0.17 -15.20
N VAL A 265 19.82 -0.19 -16.49
CA VAL A 265 18.92 0.39 -17.51
C VAL A 265 17.46 0.00 -17.26
N LYS A 266 17.21 -1.10 -16.52
CA LYS A 266 15.86 -1.47 -16.06
C LYS A 266 15.47 -0.58 -14.88
N GLY A 267 14.66 0.46 -15.15
CA GLY A 267 14.17 1.39 -14.13
C GLY A 267 13.43 0.74 -12.96
N MET A 268 13.29 1.48 -11.86
CA MET A 268 12.56 1.05 -10.66
C MET A 268 11.04 1.23 -10.83
N LYS A 269 10.28 0.15 -10.59
CA LYS A 269 8.84 0.23 -10.33
C LYS A 269 8.64 0.24 -8.82
N VAL A 270 8.26 1.38 -8.26
CA VAL A 270 7.97 1.53 -6.83
C VAL A 270 6.65 0.82 -6.53
N SER A 271 6.69 -0.28 -5.78
CA SER A 271 5.49 -0.91 -5.23
C SER A 271 5.11 -0.22 -3.91
N LEU A 272 3.88 0.29 -3.83
CA LEU A 272 3.28 0.59 -2.54
C LEU A 272 2.90 -0.72 -1.86
N VAL A 273 3.52 -1.01 -0.73
CA VAL A 273 2.93 -1.94 0.23
C VAL A 273 1.91 -1.15 1.05
N ASN A 274 0.67 -1.13 0.56
CA ASN A 274 -0.48 -0.71 1.37
C ASN A 274 -0.69 -1.76 2.46
N ASN A 275 -0.81 -1.32 3.72
CA ASN A 275 -1.40 -2.13 4.78
C ASN A 275 -2.91 -2.23 4.56
#